data_AF-A0A6G0YLQ1-F1
#
_entry.id   AF-A0A6G0YLQ1-F1
#
_cell.length_a   1.000
_cell.length_b   1.000
_cell.length_c   1.000
_cell.angle_alpha   90.00
_cell.angle_beta   90.00
_cell.angle_gamma   90.00
#
_symmetry.space_group_name_H-M   'P 1'
#
loop_
_entity.id
_entity.type
_entity.pdbx_description
1 polymer ?
#
loop_
_entity_poly.entity_id
_entity_poly.type
_entity_poly.pdbx_seq_one_letter_code
_entity_poly.pdbx_strand_id
1 'polypeptide(L)'
;MLLHKKRLTYYFLASFSFILGCTLTLFVLHPIALKANSSPNVHNIRLLVLVLSAVKNLNRRDAIRETWAQTKEDVKILFVVSKDKSLNAEKLIHEDLLEVDEKDEYKLLTHKIIASFSSVYHINFDYLLKCDDDSFVNMPSVVNELEHMPKKRFYWGYFDGSASIKRKGKFKETQWVACDRYLPYALGGGYVLSKDLIIYIVKNRDYLSLFASEDVSVGAWLSPLNITRKHDRRFDTEWYSRGCQNDYLVTHKQNPEMMRLHWSHIIRTGKMCDKEFKNMASYEYNWSVMPSKCCVRNLSLIP
;
A
#
# COMPACT_ATOMS: atom_id res chain seq x y z
N MET A 1 -76.38 -14.52 -10.19
CA MET A 1 -75.51 -15.57 -10.77
C MET A 1 -74.45 -15.07 -11.76
N LEU A 2 -74.63 -13.94 -12.47
CA LEU A 2 -73.62 -13.41 -13.42
C LEU A 2 -72.41 -12.70 -12.78
N LEU A 3 -72.55 -12.05 -11.63
CA LEU A 3 -71.42 -11.35 -10.97
C LEU A 3 -70.34 -12.29 -10.42
N HIS A 4 -70.73 -13.50 -10.02
CA HIS A 4 -69.80 -14.48 -9.44
C HIS A 4 -68.89 -15.10 -10.49
N LYS A 5 -69.38 -15.26 -11.74
CA LYS A 5 -68.57 -15.74 -12.87
C LYS A 5 -67.49 -14.73 -13.28
N LYS A 6 -67.80 -13.43 -13.33
CA LYS A 6 -66.83 -12.38 -13.71
C LYS A 6 -65.67 -12.22 -12.71
N ARG A 7 -65.95 -12.35 -11.40
CA ARG A 7 -64.88 -12.33 -10.37
C ARG A 7 -63.97 -13.56 -10.49
N LEU A 8 -64.54 -14.73 -10.75
CA LEU A 8 -63.75 -15.96 -10.89
C LEU A 8 -62.81 -15.93 -12.10
N THR A 9 -63.26 -15.40 -13.25
CA THR A 9 -62.39 -15.20 -14.42
C THR A 9 -61.28 -14.20 -14.16
N TYR A 10 -61.55 -13.14 -13.38
CA TYR A 10 -60.53 -12.14 -13.05
C TYR A 10 -59.43 -12.71 -12.14
N TYR A 11 -59.82 -13.52 -11.14
CA TYR A 11 -58.84 -14.22 -10.30
C TYR A 11 -58.02 -15.23 -11.09
N PHE A 12 -58.64 -15.94 -12.03
CA PHE A 12 -57.92 -16.88 -12.90
C PHE A 12 -56.94 -16.18 -13.84
N LEU A 13 -57.33 -15.05 -14.44
CA LEU A 13 -56.45 -14.25 -15.29
C LEU A 13 -55.30 -13.60 -14.51
N ALA A 14 -55.56 -13.09 -13.31
CA ALA A 14 -54.53 -12.48 -12.46
C ALA A 14 -53.51 -13.52 -11.95
N SER A 15 -53.97 -14.72 -11.57
CA SER A 15 -53.08 -15.81 -11.14
C SER A 15 -52.29 -16.40 -12.31
N PHE A 16 -52.89 -16.51 -13.51
CA PHE A 16 -52.17 -16.94 -14.71
C PHE A 16 -51.07 -15.93 -15.11
N SER A 17 -51.35 -14.63 -15.06
CA SER A 17 -50.34 -13.58 -15.32
C SER A 17 -49.20 -13.56 -14.27
N PHE A 18 -49.50 -13.84 -13.00
CA PHE A 18 -48.48 -13.95 -11.96
C PHE A 18 -47.56 -15.17 -12.17
N ILE A 19 -48.14 -16.32 -12.52
CA ILE A 19 -47.37 -17.55 -12.80
C ILE A 19 -46.53 -17.38 -14.08
N LEU A 20 -47.06 -16.73 -15.13
CA LEU A 20 -46.31 -16.44 -16.35
C LEU A 20 -45.16 -15.44 -16.10
N GLY A 21 -45.38 -14.44 -15.24
CA GLY A 21 -44.35 -13.47 -14.83
C GLY A 21 -43.23 -14.09 -13.97
N CYS A 22 -43.58 -14.99 -13.04
CA CYS A 22 -42.61 -15.72 -12.21
C CYS A 22 -41.81 -16.76 -13.02
N THR A 23 -42.43 -17.40 -14.03
CA THR A 23 -41.72 -18.37 -14.88
C THR A 23 -40.80 -17.68 -15.88
N LEU A 24 -41.17 -16.53 -16.46
CA LEU A 24 -40.26 -15.76 -17.31
C LEU A 24 -39.05 -15.22 -16.54
N THR A 25 -39.24 -14.79 -15.27
CA THR A 25 -38.12 -14.35 -14.43
C THR A 25 -37.19 -15.51 -14.04
N LEU A 26 -37.72 -16.71 -13.80
CA LEU A 26 -36.89 -17.90 -13.52
C LEU A 26 -36.15 -18.45 -14.75
N PHE A 27 -36.67 -18.22 -15.97
CA PHE A 27 -35.97 -18.57 -17.22
C PHE A 27 -34.93 -17.51 -17.64
N VAL A 28 -35.13 -16.23 -17.31
CA VAL A 28 -34.14 -15.16 -17.53
C VAL A 28 -33.04 -15.19 -16.46
N LEU A 29 -33.31 -15.75 -15.28
CA LEU A 29 -32.35 -15.91 -14.17
C LEU A 29 -31.72 -17.29 -14.07
N HIS A 30 -31.92 -18.19 -15.05
CA HIS A 30 -31.05 -19.37 -15.14
C HIS A 30 -29.69 -18.92 -15.70
N PRO A 31 -28.61 -18.95 -14.90
CA PRO A 31 -27.30 -18.76 -15.48
C PRO A 31 -27.05 -19.97 -16.37
N ILE A 32 -26.76 -19.70 -17.65
CA ILE A 32 -26.08 -20.67 -18.49
C ILE A 32 -24.86 -21.08 -17.68
N ALA A 33 -24.86 -22.33 -17.19
CA ALA A 33 -23.72 -22.94 -16.55
C ALA A 33 -22.64 -23.10 -17.63
N LEU A 34 -21.88 -22.02 -17.85
CA LEU A 34 -20.60 -22.08 -18.52
C LEU A 34 -19.72 -22.97 -17.68
N LYS A 35 -19.56 -24.20 -18.14
CA LYS A 35 -18.56 -25.13 -17.66
C LYS A 35 -17.20 -24.57 -18.05
N ALA A 36 -16.71 -23.61 -17.28
CA ALA A 36 -15.35 -23.12 -17.39
C ALA A 36 -14.43 -24.19 -16.78
N ASN A 37 -14.00 -25.13 -17.63
CA ASN A 37 -12.80 -25.90 -17.36
C ASN A 37 -11.59 -24.98 -17.63
N SER A 38 -11.40 -24.00 -16.75
CA SER A 38 -10.15 -23.29 -16.61
C SER A 38 -9.63 -23.61 -15.22
N SER A 39 -8.49 -24.28 -15.16
CA SER A 39 -7.59 -24.21 -14.00
C SER A 39 -7.64 -22.79 -13.43
N PRO A 40 -7.73 -22.58 -12.10
CA PRO A 40 -7.73 -21.22 -11.56
C PRO A 40 -6.48 -20.55 -12.10
N ASN A 41 -6.66 -19.62 -13.02
CA ASN A 41 -5.57 -18.81 -13.54
C ASN A 41 -5.14 -18.02 -12.32
N VAL A 42 -4.07 -18.45 -11.66
CA VAL A 42 -3.55 -17.78 -10.47
C VAL A 42 -3.09 -16.43 -10.96
N HIS A 43 -3.98 -15.43 -10.91
CA HIS A 43 -3.68 -14.07 -11.32
C HIS A 43 -2.45 -13.64 -10.51
N ASN A 44 -1.33 -13.48 -11.21
CA ASN A 44 -0.09 -13.03 -10.58
C ASN A 44 -0.25 -11.55 -10.26
N ILE A 45 -0.29 -11.20 -8.98
CA ILE A 45 -0.35 -9.81 -8.54
C ILE A 45 1.02 -9.19 -8.84
N ARG A 46 1.09 -8.18 -9.68
CA ARG A 46 2.37 -7.51 -9.93
C ARG A 46 2.84 -6.77 -8.68
N LEU A 47 1.93 -6.02 -8.06
CA LEU A 47 2.21 -5.20 -6.90
C LEU A 47 1.18 -5.42 -5.80
N LEU A 48 1.66 -5.92 -4.66
CA LEU A 48 0.91 -5.89 -3.41
C LEU A 48 1.29 -4.62 -2.64
N VAL A 49 0.31 -3.82 -2.24
CA VAL A 49 0.52 -2.60 -1.47
C VAL A 49 0.02 -2.83 -0.06
N LEU A 50 0.89 -2.65 0.93
CA LEU A 50 0.53 -2.65 2.34
C LEU A 50 0.57 -1.22 2.86
N VAL A 51 -0.60 -0.69 3.19
CA VAL A 51 -0.76 0.64 3.79
C VAL A 51 -0.82 0.47 5.30
N LEU A 52 0.21 0.87 6.03
CA LEU A 52 0.15 0.89 7.49
C LEU A 52 -0.83 1.98 7.96
N SER A 53 -1.93 1.56 8.60
CA SER A 53 -2.95 2.46 9.12
C SER A 53 -3.29 2.13 10.57
N ALA A 54 -4.02 2.99 11.25
CA ALA A 54 -4.53 2.74 12.60
C ALA A 54 -6.05 2.59 12.59
N VAL A 55 -6.63 1.85 13.53
CA VAL A 55 -8.09 1.63 13.63
C VAL A 55 -8.87 2.94 13.47
N LYS A 56 -8.44 3.98 14.17
CA LYS A 56 -9.04 5.33 14.18
C LYS A 56 -8.93 6.12 12.87
N ASN A 57 -8.08 5.71 11.93
CA ASN A 57 -7.74 6.48 10.72
C ASN A 57 -8.66 6.18 9.53
N LEU A 58 -9.97 5.94 9.77
CA LEU A 58 -10.94 5.64 8.71
C LEU A 58 -10.93 6.67 7.58
N ASN A 59 -10.98 7.98 7.90
CA ASN A 59 -10.94 9.05 6.89
C ASN A 59 -9.67 9.04 6.01
N ARG A 60 -8.53 8.57 6.53
CA ARG A 60 -7.31 8.41 5.72
C ARG A 60 -7.47 7.25 4.75
N ARG A 61 -7.97 6.10 5.21
CA ARG A 61 -8.25 4.94 4.36
C ARG A 61 -9.26 5.27 3.27
N ASP A 62 -10.35 5.96 3.62
CA ASP A 62 -11.37 6.38 2.66
C ASP A 62 -10.81 7.34 1.61
N ALA A 63 -10.00 8.32 2.01
CA ALA A 63 -9.34 9.20 1.05
C ALA A 63 -8.40 8.44 0.11
N ILE A 64 -7.69 7.41 0.60
CA ILE A 64 -6.87 6.54 -0.24
C ILE A 64 -7.75 5.77 -1.25
N ARG A 65 -8.84 5.12 -0.79
CA ARG A 65 -9.82 4.42 -1.63
C ARG A 65 -10.43 5.31 -2.70
N GLU A 66 -10.79 6.54 -2.34
CA GLU A 66 -11.35 7.55 -3.22
C GLU A 66 -10.33 8.11 -4.22
N THR A 67 -9.04 7.84 -4.04
CA THR A 67 -7.96 8.45 -4.84
C THR A 67 -7.04 7.41 -5.48
N TRP A 68 -5.80 7.31 -5.03
CA TRP A 68 -4.77 6.53 -5.71
C TRP A 68 -4.94 5.01 -5.56
N ALA A 69 -5.85 4.55 -4.69
CA ALA A 69 -6.23 3.15 -4.61
C ALA A 69 -7.34 2.74 -5.60
N GLN A 70 -7.76 3.63 -6.51
CA GLN A 70 -8.72 3.30 -7.58
C GLN A 70 -8.16 2.35 -8.67
N THR A 71 -7.23 1.44 -8.36
CA THR A 71 -6.38 0.77 -9.38
C THR A 71 -6.68 -0.70 -9.72
N LYS A 72 -6.58 -0.93 -11.05
CA LYS A 72 -6.35 -2.08 -11.98
C LYS A 72 -6.20 -3.55 -11.50
N GLU A 73 -6.43 -4.46 -12.46
CA GLU A 73 -6.45 -5.93 -12.33
C GLU A 73 -5.20 -6.60 -11.69
N ASP A 74 -4.01 -5.98 -11.75
CA ASP A 74 -2.75 -6.59 -11.27
C ASP A 74 -2.13 -5.93 -10.02
N VAL A 75 -2.87 -5.02 -9.38
CA VAL A 75 -2.48 -4.39 -8.11
C VAL A 75 -3.47 -4.81 -7.03
N LYS A 76 -2.95 -5.20 -5.86
CA LYS A 76 -3.78 -5.47 -4.67
C LYS A 76 -3.34 -4.54 -3.55
N ILE A 77 -4.29 -3.86 -2.91
CA ILE A 77 -4.02 -2.93 -1.82
C ILE A 77 -4.69 -3.47 -0.56
N LEU A 78 -3.94 -3.49 0.55
CA LEU A 78 -4.44 -3.90 1.85
C LEU A 78 -4.06 -2.87 2.92
N PHE A 79 -5.02 -2.46 3.72
CA PHE A 79 -4.79 -1.61 4.89
C PHE A 79 -4.45 -2.47 6.10
N VAL A 80 -3.24 -2.33 6.62
CA VAL A 80 -2.77 -3.06 7.79
C VAL A 80 -3.20 -2.33 9.05
N VAL A 81 -4.12 -2.93 9.81
CA VAL A 81 -4.74 -2.35 11.01
C VAL A 81 -4.65 -3.31 12.18
N SER A 82 -4.66 -2.80 13.42
CA SER A 82 -4.82 -3.65 14.60
C SER A 82 -6.19 -4.32 14.58
N LYS A 83 -6.29 -5.56 15.08
CA LYS A 83 -7.58 -6.22 15.31
C LYS A 83 -8.45 -5.38 16.25
N ASP A 84 -9.65 -5.03 15.79
CA ASP A 84 -10.61 -4.27 16.60
C ASP A 84 -12.05 -4.52 16.13
N LYS A 85 -12.99 -4.65 17.07
CA LYS A 85 -14.41 -4.90 16.78
C LYS A 85 -15.09 -3.74 16.06
N SER A 86 -14.61 -2.51 16.26
CA SER A 86 -15.13 -1.31 15.59
C SER A 86 -14.95 -1.34 14.07
N LEU A 87 -14.02 -2.16 13.56
CA LEU A 87 -13.78 -2.32 12.13
C LEU A 87 -14.84 -3.19 11.43
N ASN A 88 -15.74 -3.85 12.15
CA ASN A 88 -16.68 -4.81 11.55
C ASN A 88 -17.57 -4.19 10.46
N ALA A 89 -18.01 -2.95 10.66
CA ALA A 89 -18.80 -2.24 9.65
C ALA A 89 -17.97 -1.93 8.39
N GLU A 90 -16.72 -1.47 8.58
CA GLU A 90 -15.81 -1.20 7.48
C GLU A 90 -15.48 -2.47 6.69
N LYS A 91 -15.21 -3.60 7.36
CA LYS A 91 -14.96 -4.91 6.71
C LYS A 91 -16.14 -5.40 5.87
N LEU A 92 -17.35 -5.14 6.33
CA LEU A 92 -18.56 -5.56 5.60
C LEU A 92 -18.71 -4.78 4.28
N ILE A 93 -18.21 -3.55 4.25
CA ILE A 93 -18.26 -2.67 3.08
C ILE A 93 -17.01 -2.86 2.20
N HIS A 94 -15.86 -3.11 2.81
CA HIS A 94 -14.55 -3.14 2.16
C HIS A 94 -13.80 -4.44 2.48
N GLU A 95 -13.39 -5.17 1.44
CA GLU A 95 -12.63 -6.42 1.55
C GLU A 95 -11.11 -6.20 1.51
N ASP A 96 -10.65 -5.05 1.99
CA ASP A 96 -9.26 -4.57 1.85
C ASP A 96 -8.52 -4.40 3.20
N LEU A 97 -9.12 -4.82 4.32
CA LEU A 97 -8.49 -4.75 5.64
C LEU A 97 -7.66 -5.99 5.93
N LEU A 98 -6.38 -5.80 6.27
CA LEU A 98 -5.50 -6.82 6.83
C LEU A 98 -5.31 -6.57 8.33
N GLU A 99 -6.07 -7.28 9.14
CA GLU A 99 -5.94 -7.18 10.60
C GLU A 99 -4.77 -8.01 11.13
N VAL A 100 -3.99 -7.40 12.03
CA VAL A 100 -2.91 -8.07 12.75
C VAL A 100 -3.06 -7.91 14.25
N ASP A 101 -2.51 -8.85 15.01
CA ASP A 101 -2.60 -8.88 16.47
C ASP A 101 -1.49 -8.05 17.12
N GLU A 102 -1.35 -6.80 16.66
CA GLU A 102 -0.37 -5.84 17.14
C GLU A 102 -1.07 -4.53 17.42
N LYS A 103 -0.78 -3.88 18.54
CA LYS A 103 -1.43 -2.60 18.90
C LYS A 103 -0.90 -1.45 18.03
N ASP A 104 -1.74 -0.43 17.82
CA ASP A 104 -1.41 0.79 17.09
C ASP A 104 -0.49 1.73 17.91
N GLU A 105 0.70 1.25 18.23
CA GLU A 105 1.74 1.98 18.92
C GLU A 105 2.99 2.08 18.03
N TYR A 106 3.65 3.25 18.03
CA TYR A 106 4.80 3.47 17.15
C TYR A 106 5.92 2.44 17.35
N LYS A 107 6.22 2.08 18.60
CA LYS A 107 7.27 1.09 18.91
C LYS A 107 6.94 -0.33 18.43
N LEU A 108 5.67 -0.60 18.12
CA LEU A 108 5.20 -1.90 17.63
C LEU A 108 5.04 -1.92 16.11
N LEU A 109 5.39 -0.84 15.39
CA LEU A 109 5.32 -0.82 13.92
C LEU A 109 6.18 -1.92 13.28
N THR A 110 7.36 -2.19 13.85
CA THR A 110 8.22 -3.27 13.37
C THR A 110 7.57 -4.65 13.52
N HIS A 111 6.89 -4.89 14.65
CA HIS A 111 6.09 -6.10 14.85
C HIS A 111 4.93 -6.17 13.84
N LYS A 112 4.24 -5.04 13.62
CA LYS A 112 3.17 -4.91 12.65
C LYS A 112 3.64 -5.23 11.22
N ILE A 113 4.86 -4.82 10.85
CA ILE A 113 5.49 -5.18 9.57
C ILE A 113 5.73 -6.69 9.48
N ILE A 114 6.34 -7.31 10.48
CA ILE A 114 6.57 -8.76 10.47
C ILE A 114 5.24 -9.53 10.38
N ALA A 115 4.24 -9.13 11.18
CA ALA A 115 2.92 -9.75 11.17
C ALA A 115 2.24 -9.63 9.80
N SER A 116 2.25 -8.43 9.22
CA SER A 116 1.64 -8.20 7.89
C SER A 116 2.36 -8.96 6.79
N PHE A 117 3.70 -8.99 6.77
CA PHE A 117 4.48 -9.81 5.82
C PHE A 117 4.18 -11.30 6.00
N SER A 118 4.07 -11.77 7.24
CA SER A 118 3.72 -13.16 7.57
C SER A 118 2.31 -13.53 7.10
N SER A 119 1.39 -12.57 7.09
CA SER A 119 0.03 -12.79 6.59
C SER A 119 -0.07 -12.81 5.07
N VAL A 120 0.90 -12.27 4.33
CA VAL A 120 0.78 -12.13 2.86
C VAL A 120 1.83 -12.89 2.06
N TYR A 121 2.94 -13.36 2.64
CA TYR A 121 4.04 -13.96 1.87
C TYR A 121 3.65 -15.18 1.02
N HIS A 122 2.53 -15.84 1.35
CA HIS A 122 1.98 -16.97 0.61
C HIS A 122 1.20 -16.54 -0.66
N ILE A 123 0.78 -15.28 -0.75
CA ILE A 123 0.09 -14.71 -1.92
C ILE A 123 1.07 -14.65 -3.09
N ASN A 124 0.61 -14.97 -4.31
CA ASN A 124 1.45 -14.88 -5.50
C ASN A 124 1.57 -13.44 -6.00
N PHE A 125 2.68 -12.77 -5.65
CA PHE A 125 3.00 -11.43 -6.14
C PHE A 125 4.48 -11.25 -6.51
N ASP A 126 4.81 -10.28 -7.36
CA ASP A 126 6.20 -9.96 -7.74
C ASP A 126 6.86 -8.99 -6.73
N TYR A 127 6.17 -7.91 -6.39
CA TYR A 127 6.65 -6.83 -5.52
C TYR A 127 5.68 -6.50 -4.38
N LEU A 128 6.23 -6.01 -3.27
CA LEU A 128 5.48 -5.42 -2.16
C LEU A 128 5.90 -3.97 -1.97
N LEU A 129 4.95 -3.03 -2.10
CA LEU A 129 5.10 -1.64 -1.67
C LEU A 129 4.56 -1.49 -0.26
N LYS A 130 5.40 -1.07 0.68
CA LYS A 130 4.96 -0.56 1.98
C LYS A 130 4.78 0.94 1.86
N CYS A 131 3.68 1.49 2.37
CA CYS A 131 3.53 2.93 2.59
C CYS A 131 2.73 3.22 3.87
N ASP A 132 2.72 4.48 4.29
CA ASP A 132 1.91 4.95 5.42
C ASP A 132 0.56 5.49 4.94
N ASP A 133 -0.45 5.51 5.82
CA ASP A 133 -1.78 6.06 5.49
C ASP A 133 -1.84 7.59 5.32
N ASP A 134 -0.71 8.28 5.48
CA ASP A 134 -0.49 9.67 5.05
C ASP A 134 0.52 9.76 3.89
N SER A 135 0.56 8.74 3.03
CA SER A 135 1.33 8.77 1.78
C SER A 135 0.40 8.77 0.56
N PHE A 136 0.80 9.48 -0.49
CA PHE A 136 0.15 9.45 -1.80
C PHE A 136 1.04 8.72 -2.79
N VAL A 137 0.47 7.81 -3.58
CA VAL A 137 1.21 6.98 -4.55
C VAL A 137 0.73 7.28 -5.97
N ASN A 138 1.64 7.66 -6.86
CA ASN A 138 1.36 7.71 -8.29
C ASN A 138 1.39 6.29 -8.86
N MET A 139 0.30 5.54 -8.62
CA MET A 139 0.24 4.10 -8.88
C MET A 139 0.57 3.70 -10.32
N PRO A 140 0.05 4.37 -11.38
CA PRO A 140 0.41 4.04 -12.76
C PRO A 140 1.92 4.16 -13.02
N SER A 141 2.56 5.19 -12.47
CA SER A 141 4.00 5.43 -12.66
C SER A 141 4.83 4.39 -11.91
N VAL A 142 4.45 4.03 -10.67
CA VAL A 142 5.12 2.97 -9.91
C VAL A 142 5.02 1.64 -10.65
N VAL A 143 3.83 1.25 -11.12
CA VAL A 143 3.62 -0.01 -11.85
C VAL A 143 4.44 -0.06 -13.14
N ASN A 144 4.50 1.04 -13.90
CA ASN A 144 5.28 1.14 -15.13
C ASN A 144 6.80 0.99 -14.88
N GLU A 145 7.32 1.60 -13.82
CA GLU A 145 8.73 1.45 -13.45
C GLU A 145 9.06 -0.02 -13.12
N LEU A 146 8.18 -0.71 -12.39
CA LEU A 146 8.37 -2.10 -11.98
C LEU A 146 8.43 -3.12 -13.12
N GLU A 147 7.92 -2.78 -14.31
CA GLU A 147 8.05 -3.62 -15.53
C GLU A 147 9.52 -3.84 -15.92
N HIS A 148 10.38 -2.90 -15.57
CA HIS A 148 11.79 -2.88 -15.93
C HIS A 148 12.73 -3.16 -14.75
N MET A 149 12.18 -3.50 -13.58
CA MET A 149 12.97 -3.76 -12.37
C MET A 149 13.27 -5.26 -12.17
N PRO A 150 14.32 -5.60 -11.40
CA PRO A 150 14.58 -6.98 -11.02
C PRO A 150 13.48 -7.54 -10.11
N LYS A 151 12.87 -8.66 -10.48
CA LYS A 151 11.83 -9.34 -9.67
C LYS A 151 12.37 -10.05 -8.40
N LYS A 152 13.68 -10.06 -8.21
CA LYS A 152 14.35 -10.72 -7.08
C LYS A 152 15.44 -9.83 -6.52
N ARG A 153 15.69 -9.94 -5.22
CA ARG A 153 16.74 -9.22 -4.49
C ARG A 153 16.70 -7.71 -4.75
N PHE A 154 15.52 -7.12 -4.81
CA PHE A 154 15.32 -5.72 -5.17
C PHE A 154 14.72 -4.93 -4.01
N TYR A 155 15.36 -3.81 -3.66
CA TYR A 155 14.92 -2.88 -2.63
C TYR A 155 14.99 -1.45 -3.16
N TRP A 156 13.86 -0.78 -3.28
CA TRP A 156 13.73 0.52 -3.94
C TRP A 156 13.03 1.54 -3.05
N GLY A 157 13.58 2.74 -2.99
CA GLY A 157 13.01 3.88 -2.28
C GLY A 157 14.03 4.99 -2.10
N TYR A 158 13.75 5.93 -1.21
CA TYR A 158 14.69 6.99 -0.86
C TYR A 158 15.59 6.56 0.30
N PHE A 159 16.82 6.17 0.00
CA PHE A 159 17.77 5.67 1.00
C PHE A 159 18.46 6.77 1.81
N ASP A 160 18.59 6.59 3.13
CA ASP A 160 19.47 7.37 4.01
C ASP A 160 20.48 6.43 4.69
N GLY A 161 21.77 6.76 4.56
CA GLY A 161 22.89 6.06 5.21
C GLY A 161 23.59 6.91 6.27
N SER A 162 23.12 8.14 6.45
CA SER A 162 23.70 9.15 7.35
C SER A 162 22.88 9.36 8.62
N ALA A 163 21.72 8.72 8.75
CA ALA A 163 20.82 8.90 9.89
C ALA A 163 21.49 8.58 11.24
N SER A 164 21.35 9.50 12.19
CA SER A 164 21.77 9.30 13.58
C SER A 164 20.73 8.55 14.39
N ILE A 165 21.21 7.76 15.34
CA ILE A 165 20.36 7.02 16.27
C ILE A 165 19.56 8.00 17.12
N LYS A 166 18.24 7.85 17.13
CA LYS A 166 17.36 8.74 17.89
C LYS A 166 17.42 8.37 19.36
N ARG A 167 17.97 9.25 20.20
CA ARG A 167 18.17 8.98 21.65
C ARG A 167 17.05 9.50 22.55
N LYS A 168 16.12 10.30 22.02
CA LYS A 168 15.04 10.96 22.78
C LYS A 168 13.73 11.01 21.97
N GLY A 169 12.62 11.28 22.67
CA GLY A 169 11.29 11.48 22.07
C GLY A 169 10.59 10.19 21.68
N LYS A 170 9.49 10.33 20.93
CA LYS A 170 8.66 9.20 20.44
C LYS A 170 9.47 8.17 19.63
N PHE A 171 10.48 8.65 18.92
CA PHE A 171 11.35 7.85 18.04
C PHE A 171 12.57 7.25 18.75
N LYS A 172 12.64 7.32 20.08
CA LYS A 172 13.80 6.85 20.85
C LYS A 172 14.07 5.37 20.57
N GLU A 173 15.29 5.09 20.13
CA GLU A 173 15.83 3.76 19.92
C GLU A 173 16.77 3.37 21.08
N THR A 174 16.46 2.25 21.72
CA THR A 174 17.21 1.74 22.89
C THR A 174 17.92 0.41 22.63
N GLN A 175 17.51 -0.34 21.61
CA GLN A 175 18.05 -1.67 21.30
C GLN A 175 19.18 -1.63 20.26
N TRP A 176 19.40 -0.48 19.61
CA TRP A 176 20.44 -0.36 18.59
C TRP A 176 21.86 -0.43 19.17
N VAL A 177 22.56 -1.51 18.83
CA VAL A 177 23.96 -1.77 19.21
C VAL A 177 24.86 -2.10 18.01
N ALA A 178 24.32 -2.13 16.80
CA ALA A 178 25.04 -2.60 15.61
C ALA A 178 26.13 -1.62 15.13
N CYS A 179 25.93 -0.31 15.31
CA CYS A 179 26.85 0.72 14.84
C CYS A 179 26.60 2.07 15.55
N ASP A 180 27.41 3.08 15.27
CA ASP A 180 27.28 4.46 15.79
C ASP A 180 26.16 5.26 15.07
N ARG A 181 25.79 4.83 13.87
CA ARG A 181 24.66 5.31 13.06
C ARG A 181 23.75 4.16 12.65
N TYR A 182 22.57 4.48 12.11
CA TYR A 182 21.77 3.45 11.45
C TYR A 182 22.47 2.96 10.18
N LEU A 183 22.29 1.67 9.88
CA LEU A 183 22.70 1.10 8.60
C LEU A 183 21.81 1.66 7.48
N PRO A 184 22.27 1.71 6.22
CA PRO A 184 21.49 2.26 5.11
C PRO A 184 20.10 1.62 4.98
N TYR A 185 19.07 2.46 4.89
CA TYR A 185 17.67 2.04 4.80
C TYR A 185 16.86 2.99 3.92
N ALA A 186 15.81 2.50 3.27
CA ALA A 186 14.85 3.35 2.56
C ALA A 186 13.84 3.93 3.56
N LEU A 187 13.58 5.24 3.48
CA LEU A 187 12.74 5.95 4.45
C LEU A 187 11.27 5.50 4.43
N GLY A 188 10.66 5.46 5.61
CA GLY A 188 9.39 4.80 5.90
C GLY A 188 8.14 5.31 5.17
N GLY A 189 8.12 6.53 4.65
CA GLY A 189 6.95 7.04 3.89
C GLY A 189 6.59 6.15 2.69
N GLY A 190 7.56 5.40 2.16
CA GLY A 190 7.27 4.27 1.30
C GLY A 190 8.50 3.67 0.65
N TYR A 191 8.45 2.35 0.44
CA TYR A 191 9.52 1.59 -0.23
C TYR A 191 8.99 0.29 -0.82
N VAL A 192 9.67 -0.20 -1.87
CA VAL A 192 9.33 -1.44 -2.56
C VAL A 192 10.37 -2.51 -2.26
N LEU A 193 9.89 -3.73 -1.99
CA LEU A 193 10.70 -4.94 -1.84
C LEU A 193 10.22 -5.99 -2.84
N SER A 194 11.14 -6.75 -3.44
CA SER A 194 10.77 -7.98 -4.15
C SER A 194 10.28 -9.06 -3.18
N LYS A 195 9.39 -9.95 -3.64
CA LYS A 195 8.78 -10.99 -2.80
C LYS A 195 9.80 -11.90 -2.08
N ASP A 196 10.94 -12.20 -2.69
CA ASP A 196 11.97 -13.03 -2.06
C ASP A 196 12.59 -12.39 -0.81
N LEU A 197 12.68 -11.05 -0.76
CA LEU A 197 13.13 -10.34 0.44
C LEU A 197 12.07 -10.38 1.56
N ILE A 198 10.78 -10.30 1.19
CA ILE A 198 9.68 -10.50 2.15
C ILE A 198 9.74 -11.91 2.76
N ILE A 199 9.92 -12.93 1.91
CA ILE A 199 10.07 -14.32 2.37
C ILE A 199 11.29 -14.47 3.28
N TYR A 200 12.43 -13.86 2.94
CA TYR A 200 13.62 -13.88 3.78
C TYR A 200 13.33 -13.32 5.18
N ILE A 201 12.69 -12.15 5.27
CA ILE A 201 12.35 -11.52 6.54
C ILE A 201 11.43 -12.44 7.36
N VAL A 202 10.34 -12.94 6.77
CA VAL A 202 9.37 -13.79 7.47
C VAL A 202 9.99 -15.09 7.97
N LYS A 203 10.84 -15.75 7.15
CA LYS A 203 11.48 -17.03 7.50
C LYS A 203 12.57 -16.88 8.55
N ASN A 204 13.19 -15.72 8.67
CA ASN A 204 14.28 -15.47 9.61
C ASN A 204 13.87 -14.61 10.80
N ARG A 205 12.59 -14.20 10.91
CA ARG A 205 12.09 -13.22 11.87
C ARG A 205 12.54 -13.45 13.32
N ASP A 206 12.66 -14.70 13.75
CA ASP A 206 13.04 -15.06 15.13
C ASP A 206 14.51 -14.75 15.44
N TYR A 207 15.35 -14.54 14.41
CA TYR A 207 16.76 -14.13 14.52
C TYR A 207 16.97 -12.62 14.31
N LEU A 208 15.93 -11.89 13.89
CA LEU A 208 16.05 -10.49 13.52
C LEU A 208 15.85 -9.59 14.74
N SER A 209 16.81 -8.70 15.00
CA SER A 209 16.66 -7.68 16.05
C SER A 209 15.51 -6.73 15.73
N LEU A 210 14.65 -6.45 16.69
CA LEU A 210 13.53 -5.53 16.53
C LEU A 210 13.93 -4.12 16.99
N PHE A 211 13.93 -3.17 16.07
CA PHE A 211 14.15 -1.76 16.37
C PHE A 211 12.82 -1.00 16.35
N ALA A 212 12.76 0.15 17.01
CA ALA A 212 11.53 0.94 17.16
C ALA A 212 11.00 1.50 15.84
N SER A 213 11.88 1.76 14.87
CA SER A 213 11.53 2.20 13.52
C SER A 213 11.55 1.00 12.57
N GLU A 214 10.47 0.80 11.84
CA GLU A 214 10.28 -0.35 10.96
C GLU A 214 11.14 -0.27 9.71
N ASP A 215 11.35 0.94 9.18
CA ASP A 215 12.20 1.21 8.03
C ASP A 215 13.69 0.97 8.34
N VAL A 216 14.17 1.44 9.50
CA VAL A 216 15.49 1.12 10.05
C VAL A 216 15.65 -0.38 10.25
N SER A 217 14.60 -1.06 10.74
CA SER A 217 14.61 -2.51 10.93
C SER A 217 14.79 -3.26 9.62
N VAL A 218 13.98 -2.95 8.60
CA VAL A 218 14.09 -3.54 7.26
C VAL A 218 15.47 -3.28 6.65
N GLY A 219 15.99 -2.05 6.75
CA GLY A 219 17.34 -1.73 6.28
C GLY A 219 18.42 -2.54 6.97
N ALA A 220 18.37 -2.67 8.29
CA ALA A 220 19.32 -3.46 9.07
C ALA A 220 19.27 -4.95 8.68
N TRP A 221 18.08 -5.55 8.60
CA TRP A 221 17.91 -6.97 8.28
C TRP A 221 18.39 -7.33 6.87
N LEU A 222 18.24 -6.41 5.93
CA LEU A 222 18.65 -6.59 4.53
C LEU A 222 20.07 -6.11 4.25
N SER A 223 20.71 -5.39 5.18
CA SER A 223 22.07 -4.85 5.02
C SER A 223 23.14 -5.90 4.67
N PRO A 224 23.19 -7.12 5.25
CA PRO A 224 24.24 -8.08 4.93
C PRO A 224 24.01 -8.81 3.59
N LEU A 225 22.84 -8.63 2.96
CA LEU A 225 22.47 -9.36 1.77
C LEU A 225 23.05 -8.72 0.50
N ASN A 226 23.44 -9.57 -0.45
CA ASN A 226 23.79 -9.17 -1.81
C ASN A 226 22.51 -8.90 -2.63
N ILE A 227 22.01 -7.66 -2.53
CA ILE A 227 20.77 -7.20 -3.16
C ILE A 227 20.99 -5.92 -3.96
N THR A 228 20.14 -5.70 -4.96
CA THR A 228 20.08 -4.46 -5.72
C THR A 228 19.27 -3.42 -4.95
N ARG A 229 19.97 -2.39 -4.48
CA ARG A 229 19.35 -1.21 -3.85
C ARG A 229 19.24 -0.09 -4.87
N LYS A 230 18.02 0.39 -5.11
CA LYS A 230 17.77 1.54 -5.98
C LYS A 230 17.40 2.74 -5.13
N HIS A 231 18.29 3.73 -5.05
CA HIS A 231 17.93 5.04 -4.54
C HIS A 231 17.15 5.79 -5.61
N ASP A 232 16.07 6.49 -5.22
CA ASP A 232 15.25 7.22 -6.16
C ASP A 232 14.66 8.49 -5.55
N ARG A 233 15.02 9.64 -6.10
CA ARG A 233 14.59 10.97 -5.65
C ARG A 233 13.10 11.21 -5.85
N ARG A 234 12.40 10.39 -6.63
CA ARG A 234 10.95 10.50 -6.80
C ARG A 234 10.16 9.93 -5.62
N PHE A 235 10.82 9.30 -4.66
CA PHE A 235 10.26 8.95 -3.36
C PHE A 235 10.47 10.12 -2.40
N ASP A 236 9.48 10.99 -2.26
CA ASP A 236 9.43 12.07 -1.26
C ASP A 236 8.93 11.54 0.08
N THR A 237 9.77 10.72 0.71
CA THR A 237 9.42 9.94 1.90
C THR A 237 10.18 10.37 3.15
N GLU A 238 10.82 11.54 3.08
CA GLU A 238 11.43 12.17 4.24
C GLU A 238 10.37 12.64 5.24
N TRP A 239 10.79 12.98 6.47
CA TRP A 239 9.87 13.50 7.49
C TRP A 239 9.19 14.81 7.08
N TYR A 240 9.95 15.68 6.40
CA TYR A 240 9.43 16.89 5.76
C TYR A 240 9.45 16.70 4.25
N SER A 241 8.31 16.92 3.60
CA SER A 241 8.20 16.86 2.14
C SER A 241 9.15 17.87 1.49
N ARG A 242 9.81 17.44 0.43
CA ARG A 242 10.70 18.29 -0.39
C ARG A 242 9.92 19.22 -1.31
N GLY A 243 8.59 19.19 -1.31
CA GLY A 243 7.72 20.03 -2.13
C GLY A 243 6.80 19.19 -3.02
N CYS A 244 6.37 19.75 -4.15
CA CYS A 244 5.53 19.04 -5.11
C CYS A 244 6.25 18.99 -6.47
N GLN A 245 6.44 17.79 -7.00
CA GLN A 245 6.95 17.56 -8.36
C GLN A 245 6.07 16.51 -9.04
N ASN A 246 5.75 16.68 -10.32
CA ASN A 246 4.84 15.79 -11.05
C ASN A 246 5.44 14.40 -11.32
N ASP A 247 6.76 14.28 -11.23
CA ASP A 247 7.49 13.03 -11.39
C ASP A 247 7.58 12.20 -10.10
N TYR A 248 7.08 12.73 -8.96
CA TYR A 248 7.07 11.97 -7.71
C TYR A 248 6.20 10.71 -7.82
N LEU A 249 6.77 9.62 -7.31
CA LEU A 249 6.17 8.29 -7.29
C LEU A 249 5.44 8.05 -5.97
N VAL A 250 6.05 8.47 -4.87
CA VAL A 250 5.48 8.39 -3.52
C VAL A 250 5.74 9.72 -2.83
N THR A 251 4.70 10.34 -2.27
CA THR A 251 4.80 11.63 -1.57
C THR A 251 4.24 11.51 -0.16
N HIS A 252 5.04 11.89 0.83
CA HIS A 252 4.72 11.86 2.25
C HIS A 252 5.19 13.17 2.91
N LYS A 253 4.42 13.83 3.78
CA LYS A 253 3.08 13.46 4.29
C LYS A 253 1.97 14.14 3.51
N GLN A 254 0.88 13.42 3.29
CA GLN A 254 -0.34 13.91 2.66
C GLN A 254 -1.52 13.66 3.58
N ASN A 255 -2.26 14.72 3.89
CA ASN A 255 -3.53 14.57 4.59
C ASN A 255 -4.65 14.17 3.59
N PRO A 256 -5.82 13.72 4.07
CA PRO A 256 -6.94 13.30 3.20
C PRO A 256 -7.35 14.32 2.13
N GLU A 257 -7.37 15.62 2.47
CA GLU A 257 -7.74 16.68 1.54
C GLU A 257 -6.69 16.85 0.43
N MET A 258 -5.40 16.85 0.80
CA MET A 258 -4.30 16.92 -0.16
C MET A 258 -4.27 15.71 -1.09
N MET A 259 -4.55 14.51 -0.58
CA MET A 259 -4.67 13.31 -1.44
C MET A 259 -5.76 13.48 -2.51
N ARG A 260 -6.94 13.97 -2.11
CA ARG A 260 -8.06 14.23 -3.03
C ARG A 260 -7.72 15.35 -4.03
N LEU A 261 -7.05 16.40 -3.57
CA LEU A 261 -6.61 17.49 -4.43
C LEU A 261 -5.64 17.01 -5.51
N HIS A 262 -4.57 16.31 -5.10
CA HIS A 262 -3.60 15.71 -6.02
C HIS A 262 -4.26 14.77 -7.03
N TRP A 263 -5.17 13.91 -6.56
CA TRP A 263 -5.92 13.01 -7.43
C TRP A 263 -6.80 13.75 -8.42
N SER A 264 -7.56 14.76 -7.97
CA SER A 264 -8.40 15.56 -8.84
C SER A 264 -7.60 16.24 -9.95
N HIS A 265 -6.37 16.68 -9.66
CA HIS A 265 -5.49 17.29 -10.64
C HIS A 265 -4.92 16.27 -11.62
N ILE A 266 -4.55 15.08 -11.15
CA ILE A 266 -4.10 13.99 -12.02
C ILE A 266 -5.20 13.62 -13.01
N ILE A 267 -6.42 13.44 -12.53
CA ILE A 267 -7.57 13.09 -13.38
C ILE A 267 -7.88 14.20 -14.39
N ARG A 268 -7.81 15.47 -13.97
CA ARG A 268 -8.15 16.63 -14.83
C ARG A 268 -7.05 17.00 -15.83
N THR A 269 -5.78 16.86 -15.46
CA THR A 269 -4.65 17.48 -16.17
C THR A 269 -3.52 16.51 -16.50
N GLY A 270 -3.54 15.29 -15.96
CA GLY A 270 -2.43 14.35 -16.00
C GLY A 270 -1.26 14.71 -15.08
N LYS A 271 -1.39 15.75 -14.24
CA LYS A 271 -0.34 16.27 -13.36
C LYS A 271 -0.80 16.29 -11.89
N MET A 272 0.11 15.97 -10.97
CA MET A 272 -0.15 15.95 -9.52
C MET A 272 -0.17 17.34 -8.88
N CYS A 273 0.70 18.22 -9.38
CA CYS A 273 0.94 19.56 -8.84
C CYS A 273 0.38 20.61 -9.80
N ASP A 274 -0.33 21.62 -9.28
CA ASP A 274 -0.68 22.81 -10.08
C ASP A 274 0.56 23.53 -10.55
N LYS A 275 1.50 23.70 -9.63
CA LYS A 275 2.82 24.27 -9.86
C LYS A 275 3.83 23.45 -9.08
N GLU A 276 4.92 23.08 -9.74
CA GLU A 276 6.02 22.40 -9.07
C GLU A 276 6.83 23.38 -8.23
N PHE A 277 7.24 22.93 -7.05
CA PHE A 277 8.10 23.70 -6.16
C PHE A 277 8.96 22.77 -5.32
N LYS A 278 10.07 23.30 -4.80
CA LYS A 278 10.99 22.58 -3.93
C LYS A 278 11.21 23.36 -2.63
N ASN A 279 10.92 22.74 -1.51
CA ASN A 279 11.19 23.27 -0.17
C ASN A 279 12.59 22.88 0.32
N MET A 280 13.13 21.78 -0.22
CA MET A 280 14.42 21.23 0.19
C MET A 280 15.06 20.48 -0.98
N ALA A 281 16.38 20.61 -1.14
CA ALA A 281 17.13 19.86 -2.13
C ALA A 281 17.16 18.37 -1.78
N SER A 282 16.84 17.49 -2.73
CA SER A 282 17.14 16.06 -2.63
C SER A 282 18.64 15.78 -2.85
N TYR A 283 19.07 14.57 -2.49
CA TYR A 283 20.42 14.07 -2.74
C TYR A 283 20.36 12.83 -3.63
N GLU A 284 21.51 12.46 -4.21
CA GLU A 284 21.73 11.14 -4.80
C GLU A 284 22.53 10.31 -3.82
N TYR A 285 22.12 9.07 -3.55
CA TYR A 285 22.88 8.20 -2.65
C TYR A 285 24.16 7.69 -3.34
N ASN A 286 25.31 8.11 -2.83
CA ASN A 286 26.60 7.62 -3.33
C ASN A 286 26.98 6.29 -2.66
N TRP A 287 26.83 5.18 -3.40
CA TRP A 287 27.17 3.83 -2.95
C TRP A 287 28.68 3.53 -2.86
N SER A 288 29.54 4.40 -3.40
CA SER A 288 31.00 4.21 -3.42
C SER A 288 31.70 4.81 -2.20
N VAL A 289 30.96 5.45 -1.30
CA VAL A 289 31.48 6.05 -0.07
C VAL A 289 30.86 5.40 1.15
N MET A 290 31.44 5.64 2.32
CA MET A 290 30.84 5.22 3.59
C MET A 290 29.42 5.78 3.73
N PRO A 291 28.47 5.03 4.33
CA PRO A 291 27.10 5.50 4.57
C PRO A 291 27.01 6.90 5.16
N SER A 292 27.88 7.26 6.11
CA SER A 292 27.91 8.58 6.73
C SER A 292 28.21 9.74 5.77
N LYS A 293 28.69 9.44 4.55
CA LYS A 293 29.03 10.41 3.48
C LYS A 293 28.15 10.25 2.23
N CYS A 294 27.14 9.37 2.25
CA CYS A 294 26.33 9.03 1.06
C CYS A 294 25.53 10.19 0.47
N CYS A 295 25.05 11.08 1.33
CA CYS A 295 23.78 11.76 1.13
C CYS A 295 23.96 13.29 1.16
N VAL A 296 24.87 13.78 0.32
CA VAL A 296 25.21 15.21 0.23
C VAL A 296 24.16 15.94 -0.60
N ARG A 297 23.51 16.95 -0.01
CA ARG A 297 22.52 17.79 -0.70
C ARG A 297 23.20 18.93 -1.44
N ASN A 298 22.77 19.16 -2.68
CA ASN A 298 23.16 20.36 -3.42
C ASN A 298 22.16 21.49 -3.13
N LEU A 299 22.50 22.36 -2.17
CA LEU A 299 21.64 23.46 -1.73
C LEU A 299 21.47 24.56 -2.79
N SER A 300 22.36 24.62 -3.80
CA SER A 300 22.25 25.57 -4.92
C SER A 300 21.07 25.27 -5.86
N LEU A 301 20.37 24.16 -5.66
CA LEU A 301 19.20 23.75 -6.45
C LEU A 301 17.85 24.12 -5.79
N ILE A 302 17.88 24.92 -4.72
CA ILE A 302 16.67 25.47 -4.08
C ILE A 302 16.46 26.89 -4.62
N PRO A 303 15.28 27.21 -5.20
CA PRO A 303 14.95 28.55 -5.71
C PRO A 303 15.00 29.67 -4.66
#